data_AF-A0A2S8YVD4-F1
#
_entry.id   AF-A0A2S8YVD4-F1
#
_cell.length_a   1.000
_cell.length_b   1.000
_cell.length_c   1.000
_cell.angle_alpha   90.00
_cell.angle_beta   90.00
_cell.angle_gamma   90.00
#
_symmetry.space_group_name_H-M   'P 1'
#
loop_
_entity.id
_entity.type
_entity.pdbx_description
1 polymer ?
#
loop_
_entity_poly.entity_id
_entity_poly.type
_entity_poly.pdbx_seq_one_letter_code
_entity_poly.pdbx_strand_id
1 'polypeptide(L)'
;MVQVLLAAALSSIALGALSGFAVLASVDYPAKLRALGVVNPMRVRQAHLDWIIMGTVMAVTALANPQLPDWVAALVMFGGVVNPLTFVPMAFSTTVETTKAFQWVSLVSFVSLSVGLIAAAVIFIGG
;
A
#
# COMPACT_ATOMS: atom_id res chain seq x y z
N MET A 1 3.22 19.17 3.45
CA MET A 1 2.88 17.83 2.92
C MET A 1 2.11 16.92 3.88
N VAL A 2 2.24 17.06 5.21
CA VAL A 2 1.65 16.12 6.20
C VAL A 2 0.14 15.93 6.11
N GLN A 3 -0.65 17.00 5.86
CA GLN A 3 -2.10 16.86 5.66
C GLN A 3 -2.46 16.02 4.44
N VAL A 4 -1.66 16.13 3.37
CA VAL A 4 -1.84 15.32 2.15
C VAL A 4 -1.50 13.87 2.45
N LEU A 5 -0.44 13.61 3.22
CA LEU A 5 -0.09 12.26 3.70
C LEU A 5 -1.23 11.66 4.52
N LEU A 6 -1.83 12.43 5.42
CA LEU A 6 -2.97 11.96 6.22
C LEU A 6 -4.22 11.71 5.35
N ALA A 7 -4.50 12.57 4.38
CA ALA A 7 -5.61 12.35 3.44
C ALA A 7 -5.40 11.08 2.59
N ALA A 8 -4.17 10.86 2.11
CA ALA A 8 -3.80 9.64 1.40
C ALA A 8 -3.93 8.41 2.30
N ALA A 9 -3.48 8.50 3.56
CA ALA A 9 -3.61 7.45 4.56
C ALA A 9 -5.07 7.04 4.80
N LEU A 10 -5.95 8.02 5.04
CA LEU A 10 -7.38 7.78 5.23
C LEU A 10 -8.03 7.20 3.98
N SER A 11 -7.62 7.67 2.79
CA SER A 11 -8.09 7.12 1.52
C SER A 11 -7.66 5.67 1.34
N SER A 12 -6.42 5.32 1.67
CA SER A 12 -5.91 3.95 1.67
C SER A 12 -6.68 3.05 2.64
N ILE A 13 -7.00 3.54 3.84
CA ILE A 13 -7.81 2.79 4.81
C ILE A 13 -9.24 2.58 4.28
N ALA A 14 -9.85 3.60 3.68
CA ALA A 14 -11.17 3.49 3.07
C ALA A 14 -11.18 2.47 1.91
N LEU A 15 -10.18 2.48 1.05
CA LEU A 15 -9.98 1.48 0.00
C LEU A 15 -9.74 0.09 0.59
N GLY A 16 -8.99 -0.01 1.68
CA GLY A 16 -8.84 -1.22 2.49
C GLY A 16 -10.19 -1.75 2.96
N ALA A 17 -11.01 -0.93 3.60
CA ALA A 17 -12.34 -1.32 4.06
C ALA A 17 -13.24 -1.78 2.91
N LEU A 18 -13.25 -1.04 1.79
CA LEU A 18 -14.03 -1.39 0.59
C LEU A 18 -13.55 -2.68 -0.07
N SER A 19 -12.24 -2.93 -0.12
CA SER A 19 -11.68 -4.17 -0.67
C SER A 19 -12.03 -5.41 0.15
N GLY A 20 -12.56 -5.25 1.37
CA GLY A 20 -13.14 -6.35 2.14
C GLY A 20 -14.25 -7.08 1.39
N PHE A 21 -15.05 -6.38 0.57
CA PHE A 21 -16.05 -7.03 -0.31
C PHE A 21 -15.41 -7.91 -1.38
N ALA A 22 -14.25 -7.51 -1.91
CA ALA A 22 -13.50 -8.32 -2.88
C ALA A 22 -12.92 -9.59 -2.23
N VAL A 23 -12.46 -9.47 -0.97
CA VAL A 23 -12.01 -10.65 -0.19
C VAL A 23 -13.19 -11.58 0.10
N LEU A 24 -14.34 -11.05 0.53
CA LEU A 24 -15.54 -11.84 0.77
C LEU A 24 -15.98 -12.59 -0.50
N ALA A 25 -16.03 -11.88 -1.63
CA ALA A 25 -16.33 -12.49 -2.92
C ALA A 25 -15.33 -13.60 -3.29
N SER A 26 -14.06 -13.49 -2.88
CA SER A 26 -13.01 -14.49 -3.15
C SER A 26 -13.20 -15.80 -2.41
N VAL A 27 -13.91 -15.75 -1.28
CA VAL A 27 -14.24 -16.92 -0.46
C VAL A 27 -15.60 -17.49 -0.85
N ASP A 28 -16.62 -16.63 -0.94
CA ASP A 28 -18.02 -17.06 -1.12
C ASP A 28 -18.38 -17.33 -2.59
N TYR A 29 -17.74 -16.64 -3.54
CA TYR A 29 -18.05 -16.70 -4.97
C TYR A 29 -16.80 -16.86 -5.86
N PRO A 30 -15.93 -17.86 -5.63
CA PRO A 30 -14.66 -18.01 -6.34
C PRO A 30 -14.85 -18.19 -7.86
N ALA A 31 -15.94 -18.83 -8.30
CA ALA A 31 -16.25 -19.00 -9.72
C ALA A 31 -16.54 -17.67 -10.43
N LYS A 32 -17.23 -16.73 -9.76
CA LYS A 32 -17.52 -15.40 -10.31
C LYS A 32 -16.25 -14.55 -10.43
N LEU A 33 -15.32 -14.67 -9.47
CA LEU A 33 -14.06 -13.94 -9.53
C LEU A 33 -13.09 -14.49 -10.58
N ARG A 34 -13.07 -15.81 -10.79
CA ARG A 34 -12.36 -16.39 -11.94
C ARG A 34 -12.92 -15.88 -13.27
N ALA A 35 -14.24 -15.73 -13.38
CA ALA A 35 -14.87 -15.13 -14.56
C ALA A 35 -14.50 -13.65 -14.76
N LEU A 36 -14.20 -12.93 -13.67
CA LEU A 36 -13.66 -11.56 -13.70
C LEU A 36 -12.14 -11.51 -13.94
N GLY A 37 -11.48 -12.66 -14.16
CA GLY A 37 -10.05 -12.73 -14.45
C GLY A 37 -9.13 -12.78 -13.23
N VAL A 38 -9.67 -12.94 -12.01
CA VAL A 38 -8.84 -13.14 -10.81
C VAL A 38 -8.24 -14.54 -10.84
N VAL A 39 -6.93 -14.60 -11.04
CA VAL A 39 -6.15 -15.84 -11.10
C VAL A 39 -5.70 -16.26 -9.70
N ASN A 40 -5.41 -15.29 -8.82
CA ASN A 40 -4.89 -15.56 -7.48
C ASN A 40 -5.69 -14.83 -6.38
N PRO A 41 -6.65 -15.51 -5.71
CA PRO A 41 -7.45 -14.89 -4.65
C PRO A 41 -6.62 -14.54 -3.40
N MET A 42 -5.48 -15.21 -3.17
CA MET A 42 -4.59 -14.86 -2.06
C MET A 42 -4.01 -13.46 -2.23
N ARG A 43 -3.70 -13.04 -3.48
CA ARG A 43 -3.21 -11.69 -3.77
C ARG A 43 -4.27 -10.62 -3.52
N VAL A 44 -5.56 -10.94 -3.66
CA VAL A 44 -6.67 -10.04 -3.27
C VAL A 44 -6.66 -9.79 -1.77
N ARG A 45 -6.50 -10.85 -0.96
CA ARG A 45 -6.38 -10.71 0.50
C ARG A 45 -5.11 -9.94 0.90
N GLN A 46 -3.99 -10.18 0.22
CA GLN A 46 -2.76 -9.43 0.44
C GLN A 46 -2.96 -7.94 0.13
N ALA A 47 -3.54 -7.59 -1.02
CA ALA A 47 -3.84 -6.21 -1.38
C ALA A 47 -4.74 -5.53 -0.33
N HIS A 48 -5.81 -6.21 0.10
CA HIS A 48 -6.72 -5.71 1.13
C HIS A 48 -6.01 -5.39 2.44
N LEU A 49 -5.22 -6.34 2.96
CA LEU A 49 -4.48 -6.14 4.20
C LEU A 49 -3.42 -5.05 4.04
N ASP A 50 -2.72 -5.01 2.91
CA ASP A 50 -1.66 -4.03 2.67
C ASP A 50 -2.21 -2.61 2.57
N TRP A 51 -3.40 -2.40 1.98
CA TRP A 51 -4.08 -1.11 1.99
C TRP A 51 -4.35 -0.59 3.41
N ILE A 52 -4.81 -1.46 4.31
CA ILE A 52 -5.10 -1.10 5.70
C ILE A 52 -3.79 -0.84 6.46
N ILE A 53 -2.80 -1.73 6.32
CA ILE A 53 -1.52 -1.62 7.02
C ILE A 53 -0.78 -0.37 6.57
N MET A 54 -0.59 -0.19 5.26
CA MET A 54 0.12 0.97 4.71
C MET A 54 -0.61 2.28 4.98
N GLY A 55 -1.95 2.28 4.90
CA GLY A 55 -2.77 3.40 5.34
C GLY A 55 -2.54 3.75 6.81
N THR A 56 -2.51 2.75 7.70
CA THR A 56 -2.24 2.95 9.13
C THR A 56 -0.82 3.46 9.36
N VAL A 57 0.18 2.90 8.70
CA VAL A 57 1.58 3.34 8.78
C VAL A 57 1.71 4.81 8.38
N MET A 58 1.14 5.20 7.23
CA MET A 58 1.14 6.59 6.78
C MET A 58 0.45 7.53 7.78
N ALA A 59 -0.71 7.13 8.32
CA ALA A 59 -1.43 7.93 9.31
C ALA A 59 -0.62 8.09 10.60
N VAL A 60 -0.05 7.01 11.14
CA VAL A 60 0.77 7.05 12.36
C VAL A 60 2.00 7.92 12.14
N THR A 61 2.70 7.79 11.01
CA THR A 61 3.85 8.63 10.68
C THR A 61 3.48 10.12 10.62
N ALA A 62 2.35 10.45 10.00
CA ALA A 62 1.86 11.83 9.91
C ALA A 62 1.46 12.41 11.28
N LEU A 63 0.80 11.60 12.13
CA LEU A 63 0.32 12.03 13.45
C LEU A 63 1.46 12.12 14.47
N ALA A 64 2.44 11.22 14.42
CA ALA A 64 3.59 11.22 15.32
C ALA A 64 4.53 12.40 15.04
N ASN A 65 4.60 12.88 13.78
CA ASN A 65 5.46 13.98 13.36
C ASN A 65 4.68 15.06 12.61
N PRO A 66 3.97 15.97 13.30
CA PRO A 66 3.21 17.03 12.66
C PRO A 66 4.04 17.99 11.79
N GLN A 67 5.35 18.09 12.06
CA GLN A 67 6.32 18.92 11.34
C GLN A 67 7.26 18.08 10.46
N LEU A 68 6.83 16.90 10.02
CA LEU A 68 7.64 16.02 9.18
C LEU A 68 8.10 16.74 7.90
N PRO A 69 9.40 16.69 7.54
CA PRO A 69 9.88 17.27 6.30
C PRO A 69 9.15 16.71 5.08
N ASP A 70 8.86 17.60 4.12
CA ASP A 70 8.02 17.26 2.98
C ASP A 70 8.58 16.12 2.12
N TRP A 71 9.91 16.01 2.01
CA TRP A 71 10.55 14.91 1.27
C TRP A 71 10.33 13.55 1.95
N VAL A 72 10.34 13.50 3.28
CA VAL A 72 10.06 12.26 4.04
C VAL A 72 8.61 11.87 3.87
N ALA A 73 7.69 12.83 3.99
CA ALA A 73 6.26 12.61 3.78
C ALA A 73 5.97 12.10 2.36
N ALA A 74 6.65 12.64 1.34
CA ALA A 74 6.51 12.19 -0.04
C ALA A 74 7.00 10.76 -0.24
N LEU A 75 8.15 10.38 0.33
CA LEU A 75 8.69 9.02 0.24
C LEU A 75 7.78 7.97 0.91
N VAL A 76 7.24 8.31 2.09
CA VAL A 76 6.31 7.45 2.83
C VAL A 76 4.98 7.34 2.08
N MET A 77 4.45 8.44 1.54
CA MET A 77 3.23 8.44 0.75
C MET A 77 3.38 7.59 -0.52
N PHE A 78 4.47 7.79 -1.26
CA PHE A 78 4.73 7.05 -2.50
C PHE A 78 4.78 5.55 -2.22
N GLY A 79 5.60 5.13 -1.25
CA GLY A 79 5.73 3.73 -0.90
C GLY A 79 4.46 3.12 -0.32
N GLY A 80 3.73 3.86 0.53
CA GLY A 80 2.50 3.41 1.16
C GLY A 80 1.30 3.30 0.20
N VAL A 81 1.32 3.98 -0.93
CA VAL A 81 0.28 3.87 -1.98
C VAL A 81 0.70 2.86 -3.05
N VAL A 82 1.95 2.87 -3.48
CA VAL A 82 2.43 1.99 -4.56
C VAL A 82 2.51 0.54 -4.11
N ASN A 83 2.91 0.25 -2.87
CA ASN A 83 2.98 -1.13 -2.37
C ASN A 83 1.64 -1.88 -2.45
N PRO A 84 0.51 -1.36 -1.90
CA PRO A 84 -0.78 -2.02 -2.01
C PRO A 84 -1.24 -2.16 -3.46
N LEU A 85 -0.96 -1.15 -4.29
CA LEU A 85 -1.29 -1.16 -5.72
C LEU A 85 -0.56 -2.26 -6.47
N THR A 86 0.65 -2.67 -6.06
CA THR A 86 1.38 -3.75 -6.74
C THR A 86 0.67 -5.11 -6.63
N PHE A 87 -0.11 -5.35 -5.56
CA PHE A 87 -0.84 -6.59 -5.36
C PHE A 87 -2.08 -6.72 -6.25
N VAL A 88 -2.66 -5.60 -6.69
CA VAL A 88 -3.83 -5.59 -7.58
C VAL A 88 -3.54 -6.30 -8.91
N PRO A 89 -2.54 -5.89 -9.72
CA PRO A 89 -2.23 -6.58 -10.98
C PRO A 89 -1.74 -8.02 -10.76
N MET A 90 -1.08 -8.31 -9.62
CA MET A 90 -0.71 -9.69 -9.25
C MET A 90 -1.93 -10.59 -8.99
N ALA A 91 -3.09 -10.03 -8.65
CA ALA A 91 -4.33 -10.82 -8.51
C ALA A 91 -4.90 -11.26 -9.87
N PHE A 92 -4.65 -10.50 -10.93
CA PHE A 92 -5.14 -10.77 -12.29
C PHE A 92 -4.11 -11.47 -13.18
N SER A 93 -2.83 -11.47 -12.82
CA SER A 93 -1.79 -12.13 -13.59
C SER A 93 -0.65 -12.62 -12.71
N THR A 94 -0.23 -13.87 -12.95
CA THR A 94 0.95 -14.49 -12.31
C THR A 94 2.26 -14.16 -13.01
N THR A 95 2.22 -13.52 -14.18
CA THR A 95 3.44 -13.15 -14.93
C THR A 95 3.89 -11.71 -14.67
N VAL A 96 3.05 -10.89 -14.06
CA VAL A 96 3.39 -9.49 -13.76
C VAL A 96 4.56 -9.43 -12.77
N GLU A 97 4.60 -10.32 -11.77
CA GLU A 97 5.67 -10.34 -10.75
C GLU A 97 7.06 -10.68 -11.32
N THR A 98 7.12 -11.36 -12.47
CA THR A 98 8.39 -11.72 -13.13
C THR A 98 8.87 -10.65 -14.12
N THR A 99 8.07 -9.61 -14.36
CA THR A 99 8.42 -8.54 -15.28
C THR A 99 9.42 -7.58 -14.62
N LYS A 100 10.52 -7.27 -15.31
CA LYS A 100 11.57 -6.36 -14.79
C LYS A 100 11.02 -5.00 -14.35
N ALA A 101 10.06 -4.44 -15.11
CA ALA A 101 9.41 -3.18 -14.77
C ALA A 101 8.71 -3.26 -13.40
N PHE A 102 7.99 -4.34 -13.14
CA PHE A 102 7.30 -4.55 -11.87
C PHE A 102 8.28 -4.72 -10.70
N GLN A 103 9.35 -5.49 -10.91
CA GLN A 103 10.40 -5.68 -9.90
C GLN A 103 11.08 -4.35 -9.54
N TRP A 104 11.37 -3.52 -10.54
CA TRP A 104 11.92 -2.18 -10.31
C TRP A 104 10.95 -1.27 -9.55
N VAL A 105 9.68 -1.23 -9.94
CA VAL A 105 8.65 -0.44 -9.24
C VAL A 105 8.51 -0.90 -7.80
N SER A 106 8.42 -2.21 -7.56
CA SER A 106 8.33 -2.78 -6.23
C SER A 106 9.57 -2.43 -5.39
N LEU A 107 10.77 -2.58 -5.95
CA LEU A 107 12.02 -2.25 -5.26
C LEU A 107 12.08 -0.76 -4.91
N VAL A 108 11.80 0.13 -5.87
CA VAL A 108 11.82 1.58 -5.66
C VAL A 108 10.79 2.00 -4.61
N SER A 109 9.58 1.44 -4.68
CA SER A 109 8.53 1.67 -3.69
C SER A 109 8.96 1.24 -2.28
N PHE A 110 9.57 0.07 -2.17
CA PHE A 110 10.01 -0.48 -0.88
C PHE A 110 11.19 0.30 -0.29
N VAL A 111 12.15 0.68 -1.12
CA VAL A 111 13.29 1.52 -0.73
C VAL A 111 12.79 2.91 -0.30
N SER A 112 11.90 3.51 -1.09
CA SER A 112 11.26 4.79 -0.76
C SER A 112 10.59 4.75 0.61
N LEU A 113 9.72 3.74 0.83
CA LEU A 113 9.02 3.59 2.11
C LEU A 113 10.02 3.41 3.27
N SER A 114 11.01 2.54 3.10
CA SER A 114 11.99 2.22 4.14
C SER A 114 12.81 3.45 4.51
N VAL A 115 13.33 4.19 3.52
CA VAL A 115 14.08 5.43 3.75
C VAL A 115 13.19 6.47 4.42
N GLY A 116 11.95 6.63 3.95
CA GLY A 116 11.00 7.56 4.54
C GLY A 116 10.67 7.25 6.01
N LEU A 117 10.40 5.98 6.34
CA LEU A 117 10.08 5.58 7.71
C LEU A 117 11.28 5.67 8.64
N ILE A 118 12.47 5.25 8.19
CA ILE A 118 13.70 5.40 8.97
C ILE A 118 14.00 6.87 9.22
N ALA A 119 13.90 7.73 8.20
CA ALA A 119 14.10 9.16 8.36
C ALA A 119 13.09 9.77 9.34
N ALA A 120 11.80 9.41 9.22
CA ALA A 120 10.76 9.86 10.16
C ALA A 120 11.05 9.44 11.61
N ALA A 121 11.54 8.21 11.82
CA ALA A 121 11.93 7.72 13.13
C ALA A 121 13.15 8.45 13.70
N VAL A 122 14.19 8.66 12.88
CA VAL A 122 15.39 9.41 13.28
C VAL A 122 15.05 10.85 13.63
N ILE A 123 14.16 11.49 12.86
CA ILE A 123 13.70 12.86 13.13
C ILE A 123 12.93 12.91 14.44
N PHE A 124 12.00 11.99 14.67
CA PHE A 124 11.22 11.93 15.92
C PHE A 124 12.09 11.67 17.16
N ILE A 125 13.12 10.83 17.04
CA ILE A 125 14.03 10.53 18.15
C ILE A 125 15.03 11.66 18.37
N GLY A 126 15.50 12.27 17.28
CA GLY A 126 16.53 13.31 17.29
C GLY A 126 15.99 14.72 17.60
N GLY A 127 14.67 14.91 17.60
CA GLY A 127 14.01 16.20 17.81
C GLY A 127 12.65 16.07 18.48
#